data_AF-F0R458-F1
#
_entry.id   AF-F0R458-F1
#
_cell.length_a   1.000
_cell.length_b   1.000
_cell.length_c   1.000
_cell.angle_alpha   90.00
_cell.angle_beta   90.00
_cell.angle_gamma   90.00
#
_symmetry.space_group_name_H-M   'P 1'
#
loop_
_entity.id
_entity.type
_entity.pdbx_description
1 polymer ?
#
loop_
_entity_poly.entity_id
_entity_poly.type
_entity_poly.pdbx_seq_one_letter_code
_entity_poly.pdbx_strand_id
1 'polypeptide(L)'
;MKTKPDKQLVQYCEVLMVLSAFSATCFGVSNIFPICYELGKDASDTFIWFALVQGIKAYAMFFIAVLTYFLARNVRNGSVFTSANQRILLAIGGSTVISGALINAIINCSPLEMPTDTSLLLIIIGLFIVLVSLMFKIGIRMQEEQDLTI
;
A
#
# COMPACT_ATOMS: atom_id res chain seq x y z
N MET A 1 -30.03 9.86 8.39
CA MET A 1 -30.12 8.68 9.30
C MET A 1 -28.74 8.01 9.32
N LYS A 2 -27.97 8.04 10.42
CA LYS A 2 -26.66 7.35 10.49
C LYS A 2 -26.89 5.84 10.58
N THR A 3 -26.79 5.13 9.48
CA THR A 3 -26.74 3.67 9.47
C THR A 3 -25.55 3.23 10.32
N LYS A 4 -25.81 2.43 11.36
CA LYS A 4 -24.72 1.84 12.16
C LYS A 4 -23.93 0.93 11.22
N PRO A 5 -22.60 1.05 11.16
CA PRO A 5 -21.80 0.18 10.31
C PRO A 5 -22.00 -1.27 10.77
N ASP A 6 -22.12 -2.18 9.81
CA ASP A 6 -22.24 -3.61 10.09
C ASP A 6 -21.01 -4.06 10.90
N LYS A 7 -21.24 -4.58 12.10
CA LYS A 7 -20.17 -4.98 13.01
C LYS A 7 -19.24 -6.01 12.38
N GLN A 8 -19.76 -6.89 11.52
CA GLN A 8 -18.94 -7.91 10.85
C GLN A 8 -17.99 -7.28 9.84
N LEU A 9 -18.46 -6.30 9.05
CA LEU A 9 -17.62 -5.61 8.07
C LEU A 9 -16.53 -4.77 8.74
N VAL A 10 -16.83 -4.11 9.86
CA VAL A 10 -15.83 -3.37 10.64
C VAL A 10 -14.77 -4.32 11.18
N GLN A 11 -15.16 -5.49 11.69
CA GLN A 11 -14.21 -6.52 12.16
C GLN A 11 -13.29 -7.00 11.04
N TYR A 12 -13.80 -7.22 9.82
CA TYR A 12 -12.95 -7.59 8.69
C TYR A 12 -11.92 -6.49 8.36
N CYS A 13 -12.32 -5.21 8.38
CA CYS A 13 -11.38 -4.10 8.19
C CYS A 13 -10.30 -4.05 9.29
N GLU A 14 -10.66 -4.35 10.53
CA GLU A 14 -9.70 -4.40 11.64
C GLU A 14 -8.71 -5.57 11.49
N VAL A 15 -9.20 -6.75 11.07
CA VAL A 15 -8.34 -7.90 10.77
C VAL A 15 -7.35 -7.57 9.64
N LEU A 16 -7.82 -6.94 8.56
CA LEU A 16 -6.95 -6.55 7.43
C LEU A 16 -5.86 -5.55 7.86
N MET A 17 -6.20 -4.61 8.75
CA MET A 17 -5.22 -3.70 9.33
C MET A 17 -4.18 -4.43 10.18
N VAL A 18 -4.59 -5.40 11.00
CA VAL A 18 -3.64 -6.19 11.80
C VAL A 18 -2.72 -7.01 10.90
N LEU A 19 -3.27 -7.64 9.86
CA LEU A 19 -2.49 -8.43 8.89
C LEU A 19 -1.48 -7.56 8.13
N SER A 20 -1.87 -6.36 7.70
CA SER A 20 -0.94 -5.46 7.01
C SER A 20 0.20 -5.00 7.93
N ALA A 21 -0.11 -4.61 9.17
CA ALA A 21 0.92 -4.25 10.16
C ALA A 21 1.86 -5.42 10.48
N PHE A 22 1.31 -6.62 10.64
CA PHE A 22 2.08 -7.84 10.88
C PHE A 22 3.02 -8.15 9.71
N SER A 23 2.54 -8.08 8.47
CA SER A 23 3.35 -8.31 7.27
C SER A 23 4.51 -7.31 7.14
N ALA A 24 4.25 -6.02 7.39
CA ALA A 24 5.27 -4.98 7.35
C ALA A 24 6.36 -5.22 8.41
N THR A 25 5.95 -5.62 9.61
CA THR A 25 6.87 -5.92 10.71
C THR A 25 7.71 -7.16 10.41
N CYS A 26 7.09 -8.25 9.96
CA CYS A 26 7.79 -9.47 9.61
C CYS A 26 8.79 -9.24 8.46
N PHE A 27 8.38 -8.49 7.43
CA PHE A 27 9.29 -8.16 6.33
C PHE A 27 10.47 -7.32 6.81
N GLY A 28 10.22 -6.29 7.62
CA GLY A 28 11.27 -5.45 8.19
C GLY A 28 12.26 -6.26 9.02
N VAL A 29 11.79 -7.10 9.92
CA VAL A 29 12.65 -7.94 10.77
C VAL A 29 13.45 -8.95 9.95
N SER A 30 12.81 -9.67 9.03
CA SER A 30 13.47 -10.75 8.30
C SER A 30 14.40 -10.29 7.18
N ASN A 31 14.16 -9.11 6.59
CA ASN A 31 14.94 -8.66 5.42
C ASN A 31 15.80 -7.43 5.72
N ILE A 32 15.30 -6.43 6.45
CA ILE A 32 16.03 -5.18 6.64
C ILE A 32 17.13 -5.33 7.71
N PHE A 33 16.85 -5.99 8.83
CA PHE A 33 17.86 -6.15 9.89
C PHE A 33 19.14 -6.88 9.43
N PRO A 34 19.05 -8.01 8.70
CA PRO A 34 20.24 -8.67 8.15
C PRO A 34 20.97 -7.80 7.12
N ILE A 35 20.22 -7.13 6.22
CA ILE A 35 20.82 -6.24 5.21
C ILE A 35 21.53 -5.07 5.87
N CYS A 36 20.97 -4.46 6.93
CA CYS A 36 21.64 -3.39 7.67
C CYS A 36 22.93 -3.86 8.36
N TYR A 37 22.96 -5.10 8.86
CA TYR A 37 24.16 -5.70 9.43
C TYR A 37 25.23 -5.97 8.35
N GLU A 38 24.82 -6.51 7.21
CA GLU A 38 25.70 -6.81 6.07
C GLU A 38 26.21 -5.54 5.38
N LEU A 39 25.40 -4.49 5.26
CA LEU A 39 25.80 -3.18 4.72
C LEU A 39 26.91 -2.52 5.54
N GLY A 40 26.95 -2.78 6.85
CA GLY A 40 28.04 -2.31 7.71
C GLY A 40 29.35 -3.08 7.53
N LYS A 41 29.31 -4.24 6.85
CA LYS A 41 30.43 -5.17 6.69
C LYS A 41 30.94 -5.25 5.25
N ASP A 42 30.06 -5.07 4.27
CA ASP A 42 30.36 -5.16 2.84
C ASP A 42 29.80 -3.95 2.10
N ALA A 43 30.64 -3.31 1.29
CA ALA A 43 30.34 -2.09 0.54
C ALA A 43 30.43 -2.31 -0.99
N SER A 44 30.30 -3.55 -1.45
CA SER A 44 30.27 -3.87 -2.88
C SER A 44 29.14 -3.14 -3.61
N ASP A 45 29.41 -2.62 -4.81
CA ASP A 45 28.46 -1.84 -5.61
C ASP A 45 27.18 -2.62 -5.96
N THR A 46 27.28 -3.95 -6.15
CA THR A 46 26.12 -4.82 -6.40
C THR A 46 25.22 -4.97 -5.19
N PHE A 47 25.80 -5.01 -3.99
CA PHE A 47 25.07 -5.15 -2.74
C PHE A 47 24.23 -3.89 -2.43
N ILE A 48 24.75 -2.71 -2.76
CA ILE A 48 24.04 -1.43 -2.59
C ILE A 48 22.73 -1.41 -3.39
N TRP A 49 22.77 -1.86 -4.66
CA TRP A 49 21.56 -1.93 -5.49
C TRP A 49 20.52 -2.89 -4.92
N PHE A 50 20.96 -4.04 -4.40
CA PHE A 50 20.07 -5.02 -3.77
C PHE A 50 19.43 -4.45 -2.50
N ALA A 51 20.24 -3.84 -1.63
CA ALA A 51 19.77 -3.19 -0.41
C ALA A 51 18.76 -2.08 -0.70
N LEU A 52 18.98 -1.31 -1.76
CA LEU A 52 18.09 -0.22 -2.19
C LEU A 52 16.72 -0.76 -2.65
N VAL A 53 16.68 -1.85 -3.42
CA VAL A 53 15.41 -2.50 -3.81
C VAL A 53 14.64 -3.03 -2.60
N GLN A 54 15.33 -3.68 -1.66
CA GLN A 54 14.70 -4.19 -0.44
C GLN A 54 14.21 -3.05 0.47
N GLY A 55 14.94 -1.94 0.53
CA GLY A 55 14.54 -0.72 1.21
C GLY A 55 13.24 -0.12 0.65
N ILE A 56 13.10 -0.04 -0.68
CA ILE A 56 11.87 0.44 -1.32
C ILE A 56 10.68 -0.47 -0.97
N LYS A 57 10.86 -1.79 -1.01
CA LYS A 57 9.79 -2.74 -0.62
C LYS A 57 9.36 -2.54 0.84
N ALA A 58 10.32 -2.41 1.76
CA ALA A 58 10.03 -2.17 3.17
C ALA A 58 9.28 -0.85 3.38
N TYR A 59 9.72 0.23 2.73
CA TYR A 59 9.04 1.51 2.77
C TYR A 59 7.60 1.39 2.25
N ALA A 60 7.40 0.73 1.10
CA ALA A 60 6.07 0.54 0.52
C ALA A 60 5.14 -0.21 1.47
N MET A 61 5.59 -1.32 2.06
CA MET A 61 4.79 -2.10 3.02
C MET A 61 4.45 -1.29 4.28
N PHE A 62 5.41 -0.57 4.84
CA PHE A 62 5.17 0.28 6.00
C PHE A 62 4.17 1.40 5.70
N PHE A 63 4.36 2.09 4.57
CA PHE A 63 3.48 3.17 4.13
C PHE A 63 2.04 2.68 3.89
N ILE A 64 1.88 1.54 3.21
CA ILE A 64 0.56 0.93 2.98
C ILE A 64 -0.09 0.54 4.31
N ALA A 65 0.64 -0.09 5.24
CA ALA A 65 0.10 -0.47 6.55
C ALA A 65 -0.42 0.74 7.34
N VAL A 66 0.32 1.86 7.35
CA VAL A 66 -0.10 3.11 7.98
C VAL A 66 -1.39 3.66 7.34
N LEU A 67 -1.47 3.67 6.01
CA LEU A 67 -2.66 4.14 5.30
C LEU A 67 -3.88 3.22 5.53
N THR A 68 -3.67 1.90 5.57
CA THR A 68 -4.71 0.94 5.93
C THR A 68 -5.24 1.17 7.35
N TYR A 69 -4.37 1.51 8.30
CA TYR A 69 -4.80 1.90 9.65
C TYR A 69 -5.73 3.12 9.64
N PHE A 70 -5.39 4.17 8.90
CA PHE A 70 -6.25 5.34 8.77
C PHE A 70 -7.60 5.01 8.12
N LEU A 71 -7.60 4.16 7.08
CA LEU A 71 -8.81 3.70 6.42
C LEU A 71 -9.71 2.91 7.39
N ALA A 72 -9.14 1.94 8.12
CA ALA A 72 -9.86 1.14 9.11
C ALA A 72 -10.43 2.01 10.26
N ARG A 73 -9.67 3.00 10.72
CA ARG A 73 -10.13 3.97 11.72
C ARG A 73 -11.34 4.79 11.23
N ASN A 74 -11.34 5.20 9.96
CA ASN A 74 -12.46 5.94 9.38
C ASN A 74 -13.71 5.07 9.23
N VAL A 75 -13.54 3.80 8.84
CA VAL A 75 -14.63 2.81 8.81
C VAL A 75 -15.23 2.58 10.20
N ARG A 76 -14.39 2.44 11.24
CA ARG A 76 -14.84 2.29 12.64
C ARG A 76 -15.65 3.48 13.13
N ASN A 77 -15.30 4.69 12.68
CA ASN A 77 -16.05 5.91 13.01
C ASN A 77 -17.36 6.06 12.22
N GLY A 78 -17.70 5.11 11.33
CA GLY A 78 -18.90 5.12 10.49
C GLY A 78 -18.78 6.02 9.26
N SER A 79 -17.59 6.55 8.96
CA SER A 79 -17.32 7.43 7.82
C SER A 79 -16.70 6.63 6.69
N VAL A 80 -17.53 5.84 5.99
CA VAL A 80 -17.08 4.95 4.89
C VAL A 80 -16.97 5.71 3.57
N PHE A 81 -18.07 6.26 3.07
CA PHE A 81 -18.11 7.01 1.80
C PHE A 81 -17.69 8.46 1.99
N THR A 82 -16.39 8.67 2.16
CA THR A 82 -15.81 10.02 2.27
C THR A 82 -14.75 10.23 1.20
N SER A 83 -14.66 11.47 0.72
CA SER A 83 -13.57 11.90 -0.17
C SER A 83 -12.18 11.70 0.46
N ALA A 84 -12.09 11.69 1.81
CA ALA A 84 -10.85 11.37 2.52
C ALA A 84 -10.43 9.91 2.31
N ASN A 85 -11.34 8.95 2.48
CA ASN A 85 -11.06 7.52 2.26
C ASN A 85 -10.70 7.23 0.81
N GLN A 86 -11.35 7.91 -0.13
CA GLN A 86 -11.01 7.84 -1.55
C GLN A 86 -9.55 8.25 -1.80
N ARG A 87 -9.11 9.36 -1.20
CA ARG A 87 -7.72 9.84 -1.32
C ARG A 87 -6.72 8.89 -0.67
N ILE A 88 -7.06 8.30 0.48
CA ILE A 88 -6.23 7.27 1.12
C ILE A 88 -6.05 6.07 0.19
N LEU A 89 -7.14 5.57 -0.42
CA LEU A 89 -7.08 4.44 -1.33
C LEU A 89 -6.26 4.78 -2.60
N LEU A 90 -6.43 5.99 -3.13
CA LEU A 90 -5.62 6.49 -4.24
C LEU A 90 -4.12 6.56 -3.86
N ALA A 91 -3.80 7.00 -2.65
CA ALA A 91 -2.43 7.07 -2.16
C ALA A 91 -1.81 5.67 -1.97
N ILE A 92 -2.58 4.69 -1.49
CA ILE A 92 -2.15 3.28 -1.43
C ILE A 92 -1.83 2.77 -2.84
N GLY A 93 -2.76 2.90 -3.77
CA GLY A 93 -2.56 2.42 -5.14
C GLY A 93 -1.39 3.14 -5.84
N GLY A 94 -1.36 4.47 -5.78
CA GLY A 94 -0.32 5.29 -6.40
C GLY A 94 1.07 5.02 -5.83
N SER A 95 1.22 4.93 -4.50
CA SER A 95 2.50 4.59 -3.88
C SER A 95 2.98 3.19 -4.26
N THR A 96 2.06 2.23 -4.41
CA THR A 96 2.39 0.87 -4.86
C THR A 96 2.91 0.86 -6.31
N VAL A 97 2.24 1.59 -7.22
CA VAL A 97 2.70 1.75 -8.61
C VAL A 97 4.07 2.43 -8.66
N ILE A 98 4.26 3.53 -7.94
CA ILE A 98 5.54 4.25 -7.89
C ILE A 98 6.65 3.33 -7.37
N SER A 99 6.38 2.57 -6.31
CA SER A 99 7.36 1.63 -5.75
C SER A 99 7.74 0.54 -6.76
N GLY A 100 6.78 -0.05 -7.46
CA GLY A 100 7.03 -1.02 -8.51
C GLY A 100 7.83 -0.43 -9.68
N ALA A 101 7.49 0.77 -10.13
CA ALA A 101 8.19 1.47 -11.21
C ALA A 101 9.64 1.81 -10.84
N LEU A 102 9.87 2.28 -9.60
CA LEU A 102 11.22 2.56 -9.10
C LEU A 102 12.06 1.28 -9.04
N ILE A 103 11.52 0.19 -8.48
CA ILE A 103 12.21 -1.10 -8.44
C ILE A 103 12.56 -1.56 -9.87
N ASN A 104 11.63 -1.44 -10.80
CA ASN A 104 11.87 -1.81 -12.20
C ASN A 104 12.98 -0.95 -12.83
N ALA A 105 12.98 0.37 -12.61
CA ALA A 105 14.02 1.25 -13.11
C ALA A 105 15.40 0.88 -12.54
N ILE A 106 15.47 0.57 -11.25
CA ILE A 106 16.72 0.15 -10.58
C ILE A 106 17.23 -1.15 -11.17
N ILE A 107 16.38 -2.16 -11.35
CA ILE A 107 16.79 -3.45 -11.94
C ILE A 107 17.35 -3.23 -13.36
N ASN A 108 16.70 -2.41 -14.19
CA ASN A 108 17.17 -2.15 -15.56
C ASN A 108 18.45 -1.29 -15.64
N CYS A 109 18.71 -0.46 -14.63
CA CYS A 109 19.89 0.41 -14.58
C CYS A 109 21.06 -0.19 -13.78
N SER A 110 20.87 -1.33 -13.13
CA SER A 110 21.90 -1.98 -12.31
C SER A 110 22.35 -3.30 -12.94
N PRO A 111 23.56 -3.79 -12.61
CA PRO A 111 24.03 -5.11 -13.04
C PRO A 111 23.33 -6.26 -12.30
N LEU A 112 22.17 -6.03 -11.67
CA LEU A 112 21.46 -7.03 -10.90
C LEU A 112 20.67 -7.98 -11.80
N GLU A 113 20.98 -9.27 -11.74
CA GLU A 113 20.12 -10.33 -12.26
C GLU A 113 19.00 -10.65 -11.27
N MET A 114 18.06 -9.71 -11.11
CA MET A 114 16.86 -9.93 -10.30
C MET A 114 15.61 -10.15 -11.15
N PRO A 115 14.69 -11.03 -10.73
CA PRO A 115 13.45 -11.27 -11.45
C PRO A 115 12.56 -10.01 -11.46
N THR A 116 12.21 -9.55 -12.65
CA THR A 116 11.35 -8.38 -12.90
C THR A 116 9.86 -8.65 -12.59
N ASP A 117 9.47 -9.91 -12.40
CA ASP A 117 8.08 -10.29 -12.12
C ASP A 117 7.52 -9.59 -10.87
N THR A 118 8.36 -9.37 -9.86
CA THR A 118 7.95 -8.72 -8.62
C THR A 118 7.60 -7.25 -8.81
N SER A 119 8.32 -6.52 -9.68
CA SER A 119 8.06 -5.10 -9.95
C SER A 119 6.78 -4.93 -10.78
N LEU A 120 6.57 -5.80 -11.77
CA LEU A 120 5.36 -5.83 -12.59
C LEU A 120 4.11 -6.15 -11.76
N LEU A 121 4.21 -7.10 -10.84
CA LEU A 121 3.11 -7.48 -9.96
C LEU A 121 2.70 -6.28 -9.06
N LEU A 122 3.67 -5.56 -8.49
CA LEU A 122 3.39 -4.35 -7.71
C LEU A 122 2.68 -3.27 -8.56
N ILE A 123 3.12 -3.06 -9.80
CA ILE A 123 2.49 -2.11 -10.71
C ILE A 123 1.03 -2.50 -10.98
N ILE A 124 0.77 -3.76 -11.32
CA ILE A 124 -0.59 -4.24 -11.63
C ILE A 124 -1.52 -4.14 -10.42
N ILE A 125 -1.07 -4.58 -9.24
CA ILE A 125 -1.85 -4.46 -8.00
C ILE A 125 -2.11 -2.99 -7.65
N GLY A 126 -1.10 -2.13 -7.77
CA GLY A 126 -1.24 -0.70 -7.54
C GLY A 126 -2.26 -0.06 -8.47
N LEU A 127 -2.22 -0.38 -9.78
CA LEU A 127 -3.19 0.10 -10.76
C LEU A 127 -4.61 -0.37 -10.44
N PHE A 128 -4.77 -1.63 -10.02
CA PHE A 128 -6.07 -2.13 -9.59
C PHE A 128 -6.63 -1.36 -8.39
N ILE A 129 -5.79 -1.06 -7.39
CA ILE A 129 -6.22 -0.27 -6.23
C ILE A 129 -6.58 1.17 -6.65
N VAL A 130 -5.82 1.77 -7.57
CA VAL A 130 -6.17 3.08 -8.15
C VAL A 130 -7.54 3.01 -8.83
N LEU A 131 -7.81 1.97 -9.63
CA LEU A 131 -9.11 1.76 -10.26
C LEU A 131 -10.24 1.72 -9.23
N VAL A 132 -10.09 0.93 -8.15
CA VAL A 132 -11.06 0.87 -7.06
C VAL A 132 -11.26 2.25 -6.41
N SER A 133 -10.19 3.04 -6.25
CA SER A 133 -10.30 4.41 -5.73
C SER A 133 -11.11 5.35 -6.64
N LEU A 134 -11.00 5.18 -7.96
CA LEU A 134 -11.79 5.94 -8.92
C LEU A 134 -13.25 5.51 -8.90
N MET A 135 -13.52 4.20 -8.84
CA MET A 135 -14.88 3.68 -8.66
C MET A 135 -15.51 4.21 -7.38
N PHE A 136 -14.75 4.26 -6.29
CA PHE A 136 -15.22 4.81 -5.02
C PHE A 136 -15.58 6.30 -5.13
N LYS A 137 -14.78 7.08 -5.88
CA LYS A 137 -15.07 8.49 -6.18
C LYS A 137 -16.37 8.67 -6.97
N ILE A 138 -16.60 7.82 -7.97
CA ILE A 138 -17.84 7.81 -8.76
C ILE A 138 -19.03 7.47 -7.86
N GLY A 139 -18.90 6.45 -6.99
CA GLY A 139 -19.94 6.06 -6.04
C GLY A 139 -20.33 7.17 -5.07
N ILE A 140 -19.35 7.93 -4.55
CA ILE A 140 -19.63 9.10 -3.71
C ILE A 140 -20.46 10.14 -4.48
N ARG A 141 -20.09 10.46 -5.72
CA ARG A 141 -20.83 11.44 -6.54
C ARG A 141 -22.25 10.99 -6.83
N MET A 142 -22.45 9.71 -7.15
CA MET A 142 -23.78 9.16 -7.38
C MET A 142 -24.66 9.27 -6.13
N GLN A 143 -24.09 9.05 -4.94
CA GLN A 143 -24.80 9.23 -3.68
C GLN A 143 -25.16 10.70 -3.43
N GLU A 144 -24.23 11.63 -3.69
CA GLU A 144 -24.47 13.08 -3.58
C GLU A 144 -25.57 13.56 -4.54
N GLU A 145 -25.63 13.04 -5.77
CA GLU A 145 -26.67 13.35 -6.75
C GLU A 145 -28.05 12.80 -6.34
N GLN A 146 -28.09 11.61 -5.73
CA GLN A 146 -29.32 11.03 -5.19
C GLN A 146 -29.85 11.81 -3.98
N ASP A 147 -28.98 12.30 -3.10
CA ASP A 147 -29.37 13.11 -1.96
C ASP A 147 -29.90 14.51 -2.36
N LEU A 148 -29.57 15.01 -3.56
CA LEU A 148 -30.05 16.30 -4.09
C LEU A 148 -31.41 16.23 -4.81
N THR A 149 -31.87 15.03 -5.16
CA THR A 149 -33.12 14.82 -5.93
C THR A 149 -34.32 14.47 -5.05
N ILE A 150 -34.12 14.33 -3.73
CA ILE A 150 -35.14 14.08 -2.71
C ILE A 150 -35.37 15.37 -1.91
#